data_AF-A0A1I7XX48-F1
#
_entry.id   AF-A0A1I7XX48-F1
#
_cell.length_a   1.000
_cell.length_b   1.000
_cell.length_c   1.000
_cell.angle_alpha   90.00
_cell.angle_beta   90.00
_cell.angle_gamma   90.00
#
_symmetry.space_group_name_H-M   'P 1'
#
loop_
_entity.id
_entity.type
_entity.pdbx_description
1 polymer ?
#
loop_
_entity_poly.entity_id
_entity_poly.type
_entity_poly.pdbx_seq_one_letter_code
_entity_poly.pdbx_strand_id
1 'polypeptide(L)'
;MSFMADQMLCPFYDVGSCDRGSNCVFVHGDVCDMCHKACLNPNSPQQRKEHNLKCVAEHEKAMEETFAIGNAIDKTCGICMDNVREKNRRFGILQNCRHCFCLECIMKWRQSEDVELETIRSCPECRIHSDFVIPASIWVDEGPEKEKLIEEYQENMAKKRCKYFKPNNPDSCKFGNKCFYRHENADGTIAKCDSPTEISRRYQNRPGW
;
A
#
# COMPACT_ATOMS: atom_id res chain seq x y z
N MET A 1 1.17 -54.76 9.32
CA MET A 1 0.57 -53.49 8.89
C MET A 1 0.94 -52.39 9.88
N SER A 2 2.15 -51.82 9.84
CA SER A 2 2.57 -50.83 10.85
C SER A 2 3.64 -49.87 10.33
N PHE A 3 3.27 -48.98 9.40
CA PHE A 3 4.22 -48.00 8.83
C PHE A 3 3.62 -46.60 8.60
N MET A 4 2.49 -46.24 9.23
CA MET A 4 1.86 -44.91 9.03
C MET A 4 1.50 -44.13 10.30
N ALA A 5 1.67 -44.72 11.49
CA ALA A 5 1.36 -44.04 12.76
C ALA A 5 2.48 -43.08 13.23
N ASP A 6 3.72 -43.34 12.81
CA ASP A 6 4.93 -42.66 13.33
C ASP A 6 5.21 -41.29 12.68
N GLN A 7 4.36 -40.85 11.75
CA GLN A 7 4.50 -39.57 11.05
C GLN A 7 3.31 -38.62 11.24
N MET A 8 2.17 -39.11 11.73
CA MET A 8 0.96 -38.30 11.85
C MET A 8 0.81 -37.76 13.28
N LEU A 9 0.75 -36.42 13.37
CA LEU A 9 0.46 -35.73 14.62
C LEU A 9 -0.98 -36.01 15.09
N CYS A 10 -1.16 -36.13 16.40
CA CYS A 10 -2.48 -36.27 17.01
C CYS A 10 -3.29 -34.99 16.78
N PRO A 11 -4.43 -35.04 16.07
CA PRO A 11 -5.26 -33.85 15.81
C PRO A 11 -5.85 -33.24 17.08
N PHE A 12 -5.92 -34.01 18.16
CA PHE A 12 -6.56 -33.63 19.41
C PHE A 12 -5.57 -33.10 20.45
N TYR A 13 -4.26 -33.13 20.20
CA TYR A 13 -3.23 -32.75 21.19
C TYR A 13 -2.71 -31.30 21.01
N ASP A 14 -3.36 -30.45 20.22
CA ASP A 14 -2.82 -29.14 19.83
C ASP A 14 -2.53 -28.18 21.01
N VAL A 15 -3.31 -28.27 22.08
CA VAL A 15 -3.19 -27.53 23.36
C VAL A 15 -2.53 -28.36 24.47
N GLY A 16 -1.89 -29.48 24.15
CA GLY A 16 -1.18 -30.32 25.11
C GLY A 16 -2.08 -31.25 25.95
N SER A 17 -3.33 -31.48 25.53
CA SER A 17 -4.25 -32.43 26.18
C SER A 17 -4.83 -33.40 25.16
N CYS A 18 -4.86 -34.70 25.46
CA CYS A 18 -5.51 -35.73 24.64
C CYS A 18 -6.11 -36.78 25.57
N ASP A 19 -7.38 -37.12 25.37
CA ASP A 19 -8.12 -38.05 26.25
C ASP A 19 -7.51 -39.47 26.28
N ARG A 20 -6.75 -39.83 25.23
CA ARG A 20 -6.05 -41.12 25.15
C ARG A 20 -4.71 -41.12 25.90
N GLY A 21 -4.25 -39.97 26.38
CA GLY A 21 -2.99 -39.81 27.10
C GLY A 21 -1.82 -40.47 26.37
N SER A 22 -0.98 -41.19 27.10
CA SER A 22 0.18 -41.92 26.57
C SER A 22 -0.17 -43.12 25.69
N ASN A 23 -1.46 -43.53 25.64
CA ASN A 23 -1.93 -44.64 24.81
C ASN A 23 -2.43 -44.18 23.43
N CYS A 24 -2.20 -42.92 23.06
CA CYS A 24 -2.59 -42.40 21.76
C CYS A 24 -1.77 -43.05 20.63
N VAL A 25 -2.45 -43.48 19.56
CA VAL A 25 -1.82 -44.08 18.37
C VAL A 25 -1.13 -43.06 17.46
N PHE A 26 -1.30 -41.76 17.73
CA PHE A 26 -0.75 -40.67 16.94
C PHE A 26 0.34 -39.94 17.72
N VAL A 27 1.30 -39.35 17.02
CA VAL A 27 2.43 -38.63 17.64
C VAL A 27 1.92 -37.37 18.33
N HIS A 28 2.21 -37.23 19.62
CA HIS A 28 2.05 -35.96 20.33
C HIS A 28 3.24 -35.07 19.97
N GLY A 29 2.97 -33.92 19.33
CA GLY A 29 4.01 -33.01 18.87
C GLY A 29 4.70 -32.27 20.01
N ASP A 30 5.93 -31.83 19.77
CA ASP A 30 6.60 -30.82 20.59
C ASP A 30 5.90 -29.45 20.40
N VAL A 31 6.00 -28.62 21.43
CA VAL A 31 5.46 -27.26 21.41
C VAL A 31 6.38 -26.33 20.62
N CYS A 32 5.81 -25.55 19.71
CA CYS A 32 6.53 -24.48 19.03
C CYS A 32 6.64 -23.23 19.92
N ASP A 33 7.84 -22.67 20.07
CA ASP A 33 8.09 -21.48 20.90
C ASP A 33 7.39 -20.20 20.40
N MET A 34 6.97 -20.15 19.14
CA MET A 34 6.34 -18.95 18.55
C MET A 34 4.81 -19.01 18.60
N CYS A 35 4.21 -20.16 18.24
CA CYS A 35 2.74 -20.31 18.24
C CYS A 35 2.19 -21.01 19.49
N HIS A 36 3.06 -21.54 20.35
CA HIS A 36 2.73 -22.29 21.57
C HIS A 36 1.81 -23.50 21.37
N LYS A 37 1.72 -24.02 20.14
CA LYS A 37 0.94 -25.22 19.81
C LYS A 37 1.85 -26.44 19.73
N ALA A 38 1.34 -27.60 20.14
CA ALA A 38 2.03 -28.89 20.08
C ALA A 38 2.04 -29.48 18.64
N CYS A 39 2.55 -28.71 17.69
CA CYS A 39 2.47 -28.99 16.25
C CYS A 39 3.81 -29.34 15.61
N LEU A 40 4.89 -29.51 16.38
CA LEU A 40 6.19 -29.94 15.87
C LEU A 40 6.32 -31.46 15.98
N ASN A 41 6.50 -32.17 14.88
CA ASN A 41 6.70 -33.62 14.94
C ASN A 41 8.16 -33.93 15.39
N PRO A 42 8.38 -34.63 16.52
CA PRO A 42 9.73 -34.97 17.00
C PRO A 42 10.52 -35.82 16.02
N ASN A 43 9.82 -36.67 15.25
CA ASN A 43 10.40 -37.65 14.33
C ASN A 43 10.55 -37.11 12.89
N SER A 44 10.14 -35.87 12.61
CA SER A 44 10.20 -35.28 11.26
C SER A 44 10.93 -33.93 11.23
N PRO A 45 12.26 -33.92 11.01
CA PRO A 45 13.05 -32.69 10.89
C PRO A 45 12.56 -31.77 9.76
N GLN A 46 12.08 -32.34 8.65
CA GLN A 46 11.54 -31.59 7.52
C GLN A 46 10.27 -30.82 7.91
N GLN A 47 9.33 -31.48 8.59
CA GLN A 47 8.10 -30.84 9.05
C GLN A 47 8.39 -29.72 10.04
N ARG A 48 9.35 -29.91 10.97
CA ARG A 48 9.77 -28.87 11.91
C ARG A 48 10.32 -27.65 11.19
N LYS A 49 11.20 -27.86 10.20
CA LYS A 49 11.77 -26.76 9.40
C LYS A 49 10.68 -26.00 8.63
N GLU A 50 9.77 -26.72 7.99
CA GLU A 50 8.66 -26.11 7.24
C GLU A 50 7.71 -25.32 8.15
N HIS A 51 7.34 -25.90 9.29
CA HIS A 51 6.51 -25.22 10.29
C HIS A 51 7.20 -23.95 10.80
N ASN A 52 8.47 -24.04 11.21
CA ASN A 52 9.18 -22.88 11.75
C ASN A 52 9.27 -21.74 10.74
N LEU A 53 9.55 -22.02 9.47
CA LEU A 53 9.57 -21.01 8.41
C LEU A 53 8.21 -20.32 8.25
N LYS A 54 7.12 -21.09 8.20
CA LYS A 54 5.76 -20.54 8.08
C LYS A 54 5.34 -19.78 9.33
N CYS A 55 5.60 -20.34 10.51
CA CYS A 55 5.23 -19.75 11.79
C CYS A 55 5.95 -18.41 12.02
N VAL A 56 7.24 -18.31 11.67
CA VAL A 56 7.98 -17.04 11.72
C VAL A 56 7.36 -16.04 10.75
N ALA A 57 7.14 -16.42 9.49
CA ALA A 57 6.56 -15.52 8.49
C ALA A 57 5.14 -15.03 8.87
N GLU A 58 4.30 -15.90 9.43
CA GLU A 58 2.97 -15.54 9.93
C GLU A 58 3.05 -14.58 11.11
N HIS A 59 3.99 -14.80 12.03
CA HIS A 59 4.20 -13.94 13.18
C HIS A 59 4.75 -12.57 12.79
N GLU A 60 5.74 -12.52 11.88
CA GLU A 60 6.27 -11.29 11.29
C GLU A 60 5.14 -10.47 10.66
N LYS A 61 4.32 -11.09 9.82
CA LYS A 61 3.18 -10.43 9.19
C LYS A 61 2.17 -9.90 10.22
N ALA A 62 1.84 -10.69 11.25
CA ALA A 62 0.90 -10.26 12.30
C ALA A 62 1.45 -9.08 13.11
N MET A 63 2.77 -9.04 13.36
CA MET A 63 3.43 -7.92 14.00
C MET A 63 3.40 -6.66 13.12
N GLU A 64 3.71 -6.78 11.82
CA GLU A 64 3.62 -5.68 10.86
C GLU A 64 2.20 -5.10 10.79
N GLU A 65 1.18 -5.95 10.71
CA GLU A 65 -0.22 -5.53 10.75
C GLU A 65 -0.55 -4.80 12.05
N THR A 66 -0.10 -5.32 13.20
CA THR A 66 -0.32 -4.68 14.51
C THR A 66 0.36 -3.32 14.59
N PHE A 67 1.59 -3.20 14.08
CA PHE A 67 2.34 -1.95 14.04
C PHE A 67 1.65 -0.91 13.14
N ALA A 68 1.22 -1.32 11.94
CA ALA A 68 0.47 -0.47 11.02
C ALA A 68 -0.87 -0.01 11.63
N ILE A 69 -1.55 -0.88 12.38
CA ILE A 69 -2.76 -0.53 13.13
C ILE A 69 -2.44 0.51 14.21
N GLY A 70 -1.39 0.29 15.00
CA GLY A 70 -0.94 1.20 16.04
C GLY A 70 -0.62 2.59 15.50
N ASN A 71 0.09 2.67 14.37
CA ASN A 71 0.45 3.96 13.75
C ASN A 71 -0.76 4.69 13.13
N ALA A 72 -1.85 3.99 12.85
CA ALA A 72 -3.06 4.54 12.23
C ALA A 72 -4.21 4.79 13.21
N ILE A 73 -4.11 4.33 14.47
CA ILE A 73 -5.26 4.24 15.39
C ILE A 73 -5.81 5.61 15.78
N ASP A 74 -4.96 6.61 15.93
CA ASP A 74 -5.30 7.96 16.39
C ASP A 74 -5.34 8.99 15.24
N LYS A 75 -5.20 8.55 13.99
CA LYS A 75 -5.06 9.47 12.84
C LYS A 75 -6.41 10.02 12.39
N THR A 76 -6.63 11.28 12.75
CA THR A 76 -7.79 12.08 12.34
C THR A 76 -7.50 12.85 11.07
N CYS A 77 -8.52 13.06 10.25
CA CYS A 77 -8.40 13.84 9.03
C CYS A 77 -8.42 15.34 9.33
N GLY A 78 -7.42 16.09 8.89
CA GLY A 78 -7.35 17.55 9.07
C GLY A 78 -8.40 18.38 8.30
N ILE A 79 -9.29 17.74 7.53
CA ILE A 79 -10.39 18.39 6.81
C ILE A 79 -11.75 18.10 7.48
N CYS A 80 -12.10 16.81 7.66
CA CYS A 80 -13.40 16.44 8.22
C CYS A 80 -13.37 16.13 9.72
N MET A 81 -12.19 16.12 10.35
CA MET A 81 -11.96 15.80 11.76
C MET A 81 -12.39 14.40 12.20
N ASP A 82 -12.82 13.53 11.28
CA ASP A 82 -13.10 12.13 11.54
C ASP A 82 -11.81 11.30 11.68
N ASN A 83 -11.84 10.26 12.52
CA ASN A 83 -10.83 9.20 12.48
C ASN A 83 -10.95 8.40 11.17
N VAL A 84 -9.86 8.35 10.40
CA VAL A 84 -9.87 7.77 9.04
C VAL A 84 -10.11 6.27 9.11
N ARG A 85 -9.48 5.58 10.06
CA ARG A 85 -9.54 4.12 10.20
C ARG A 85 -10.87 3.65 10.77
N GLU A 86 -11.40 4.30 11.81
CA GLU A 86 -12.71 3.96 12.39
C GLU A 86 -13.84 4.10 11.38
N LYS A 87 -13.72 5.06 10.45
CA LYS A 87 -14.65 5.23 9.33
C LYS A 87 -14.39 4.27 8.15
N ASN A 88 -13.43 3.34 8.27
CA ASN A 88 -12.98 2.44 7.21
C ASN A 88 -12.64 3.17 5.89
N ARG A 89 -12.06 4.37 5.99
CA ARG A 89 -11.64 5.17 4.84
C ARG A 89 -10.16 4.93 4.52
N ARG A 90 -9.78 5.26 3.29
CA ARG A 90 -8.37 5.27 2.87
C ARG A 90 -7.71 6.60 3.23
N PHE A 91 -6.41 6.55 3.47
CA PHE A 91 -5.57 7.73 3.64
C PHE A 91 -5.22 8.36 2.29
N GLY A 92 -5.23 9.69 2.25
CA GLY A 92 -4.68 10.47 1.16
C GLY A 92 -3.36 11.10 1.59
N ILE A 93 -2.25 10.47 1.24
CA ILE A 93 -0.91 10.88 1.64
C ILE A 93 -0.36 11.91 0.65
N LEU A 94 0.24 12.98 1.18
CA LEU A 94 0.93 14.01 0.41
C LEU A 94 2.45 13.77 0.42
N GLN A 95 3.11 14.05 -0.70
CA GLN A 95 4.53 13.71 -0.91
C GLN A 95 5.45 14.48 0.04
N ASN A 96 5.17 15.77 0.26
CA ASN A 96 6.08 16.72 0.90
C ASN A 96 5.69 17.13 2.33
N CYS A 97 4.68 16.49 2.95
CA CYS A 97 4.28 16.81 4.32
C CYS A 97 3.66 15.61 5.05
N ARG A 98 3.48 15.74 6.37
CA ARG A 98 3.03 14.66 7.27
C ARG A 98 1.55 14.76 7.69
N HIS A 99 0.80 15.69 7.09
CA HIS A 99 -0.58 15.93 7.45
C HIS A 99 -1.51 14.82 6.97
N CYS A 100 -2.45 14.45 7.83
CA CYS A 100 -3.34 13.30 7.63
C CYS A 100 -4.67 13.73 7.02
N PHE A 101 -5.02 13.11 5.90
CA PHE A 101 -6.32 13.32 5.26
C PHE A 101 -6.99 12.02 4.89
N CYS A 102 -8.32 12.01 4.98
CA CYS A 102 -9.12 11.02 4.29
C CYS A 102 -8.99 11.24 2.77
N LEU A 103 -8.87 10.17 2.00
CA LEU A 103 -8.66 10.24 0.55
C LEU A 103 -9.75 11.07 -0.14
N GLU A 104 -11.01 10.85 0.23
CA GLU A 104 -12.15 11.58 -0.33
C GLU A 104 -12.06 13.09 -0.04
N CYS A 105 -11.62 13.46 1.16
CA CYS A 105 -11.52 14.82 1.63
C CYS A 105 -10.47 15.59 0.82
N ILE A 106 -9.26 15.05 0.72
CA ILE A 106 -8.17 15.69 -0.02
C ILE A 106 -8.40 15.67 -1.54
N MET A 107 -9.13 14.67 -2.06
CA MET A 107 -9.52 14.65 -3.46
C MET A 107 -10.56 15.72 -3.78
N LYS A 108 -11.52 15.97 -2.88
CA LYS A 108 -12.48 17.09 -3.00
C LYS A 108 -11.77 18.44 -2.95
N TRP A 109 -10.84 18.63 -2.01
CA TRP A 109 -9.99 19.82 -1.93
C TRP A 109 -9.27 20.10 -3.26
N ARG A 110 -8.72 19.07 -3.89
CA ARG A 110 -8.02 19.18 -5.18
C ARG A 110 -8.92 19.41 -6.40
N GLN A 111 -10.23 19.28 -6.24
CA GLN A 111 -11.22 19.47 -7.30
C GLN A 111 -11.95 20.82 -7.20
N SER A 112 -11.72 21.59 -6.14
CA SER A 112 -12.32 22.92 -5.97
C SER A 112 -11.92 23.84 -7.13
N GLU A 113 -12.89 24.29 -7.93
CA GLU A 113 -12.66 25.13 -9.11
C GLU A 113 -12.50 26.62 -8.75
N ASP A 114 -13.08 27.05 -7.62
CA ASP A 114 -13.06 28.45 -7.16
C ASP A 114 -11.71 28.87 -6.53
N VAL A 115 -10.75 27.95 -6.46
CA VAL A 115 -9.50 28.14 -5.73
C VAL A 115 -8.31 28.00 -6.68
N GLU A 116 -7.31 28.86 -6.50
CA GLU A 116 -6.12 28.87 -7.34
C GLU A 116 -5.41 27.50 -7.37
N LEU A 117 -4.87 27.14 -8.54
CA LEU A 117 -4.22 25.84 -8.78
C LEU A 117 -3.08 25.54 -7.79
N GLU A 118 -2.35 26.56 -7.36
CA GLU A 118 -1.29 26.46 -6.36
C GLU A 118 -1.86 26.08 -4.99
N THR A 119 -2.94 26.73 -4.59
CA THR A 119 -3.62 26.47 -3.32
C THR A 119 -4.22 25.07 -3.26
N ILE A 120 -4.92 24.63 -4.31
CA ILE A 120 -5.52 23.27 -4.32
C ILE A 120 -4.47 22.17 -4.40
N ARG A 121 -3.27 22.45 -4.93
CA ARG A 121 -2.14 21.50 -4.95
C ARG A 121 -1.30 21.52 -3.69
N SER A 122 -1.54 22.48 -2.81
CA SER A 122 -0.88 22.57 -1.51
C SER A 122 -1.65 21.83 -0.43
N CYS A 123 -0.92 21.42 0.61
CA CYS A 123 -1.50 20.86 1.82
C CYS A 123 -2.49 21.85 2.47
N PRO A 124 -3.72 21.44 2.82
CA PRO A 124 -4.69 22.30 3.52
C PRO A 124 -4.17 22.89 4.84
N GLU A 125 -3.28 22.18 5.52
CA GLU A 125 -2.76 22.56 6.85
C GLU A 125 -1.48 23.41 6.74
N CYS A 126 -0.41 22.89 6.14
CA CYS A 126 0.89 23.59 6.09
C CYS A 126 1.19 24.32 4.78
N ARG A 127 0.31 24.26 3.79
CA ARG A 127 0.48 24.92 2.48
C ARG A 127 1.70 24.48 1.66
N ILE A 128 2.41 23.43 2.08
CA ILE A 128 3.47 22.83 1.28
C ILE A 128 2.87 22.22 0.00
N HIS A 129 3.44 22.57 -1.14
CA HIS A 129 3.03 22.06 -2.46
C HIS A 129 3.24 20.54 -2.56
N SER A 130 2.26 19.83 -3.14
CA SER A 130 2.34 18.41 -3.45
C SER A 130 1.69 18.14 -4.80
N ASP A 131 2.41 17.54 -5.74
CA ASP A 131 1.94 17.37 -7.12
C ASP A 131 0.79 16.36 -7.23
N PHE A 132 0.81 15.32 -6.40
CA PHE A 132 -0.20 14.27 -6.37
C PHE A 132 -0.58 13.88 -4.93
N VAL A 133 -1.64 13.08 -4.83
CA VAL A 133 -2.09 12.40 -3.60
C VAL A 133 -1.87 10.92 -3.82
N ILE A 134 -1.31 10.25 -2.83
CA ILE A 134 -1.10 8.80 -2.85
C ILE A 134 -2.20 8.13 -2.02
N PRO A 135 -3.07 7.32 -2.64
CA PRO A 135 -4.08 6.57 -1.92
C PRO A 135 -3.47 5.38 -1.17
N ALA A 136 -3.59 5.33 0.16
CA ALA A 136 -3.05 4.24 0.98
C ALA A 136 -4.09 3.64 1.94
N SER A 137 -3.97 2.36 2.24
CA SER A 137 -4.77 1.67 3.28
C SER A 137 -4.13 1.76 4.67
N ILE A 138 -2.81 1.95 4.71
CA ILE A 138 -2.03 2.14 5.92
C ILE A 138 -1.54 3.58 6.02
N TRP A 139 -1.35 4.06 7.23
CA TRP A 139 -0.80 5.40 7.47
C TRP A 139 0.73 5.35 7.45
N VAL A 140 1.33 6.30 6.71
CA VAL A 140 2.78 6.51 6.63
C VAL A 140 3.04 8.01 6.67
N ASP A 141 3.81 8.49 7.64
CA ASP A 141 4.06 9.92 7.88
C ASP A 141 5.43 10.39 7.37
N GLU A 142 6.51 9.66 7.65
CA GLU A 142 7.88 9.98 7.27
C GLU A 142 8.78 8.74 7.08
N GLY A 143 10.03 8.97 6.66
CA GLY A 143 11.05 7.93 6.55
C GLY A 143 11.04 7.13 5.24
N PRO A 144 11.84 6.05 5.18
CA PRO A 144 12.08 5.27 3.96
C PRO A 144 10.81 4.58 3.45
N GLU A 145 9.86 4.26 4.32
CA GLU A 145 8.56 3.68 3.94
C GLU A 145 7.75 4.63 3.06
N LYS A 146 7.80 5.93 3.35
CA LYS A 146 7.10 6.94 2.56
C LYS A 146 7.75 7.16 1.20
N GLU A 147 9.08 7.20 1.17
CA GLU A 147 9.85 7.32 -0.07
C GLU A 147 9.54 6.15 -1.00
N LYS A 148 9.59 4.92 -0.47
CA LYS A 148 9.21 3.71 -1.20
C LYS A 148 7.76 3.75 -1.70
N LEU A 149 6.82 4.22 -0.86
CA LEU A 149 5.42 4.39 -1.26
C LEU A 149 5.26 5.39 -2.41
N ILE A 150 6.01 6.50 -2.38
CA ILE A 150 6.03 7.50 -3.46
C ILE A 150 6.56 6.88 -4.76
N GLU A 151 7.69 6.18 -4.68
CA GLU A 151 8.34 5.54 -5.84
C GLU A 151 7.43 4.48 -6.47
N GLU A 152 6.92 3.54 -5.68
CA GLU A 152 6.00 2.50 -6.16
C GLU A 152 4.74 3.09 -6.80
N TYR A 153 4.21 4.17 -6.21
CA TYR A 153 3.05 4.85 -6.77
C TYR A 153 3.38 5.46 -8.14
N GLN A 154 4.50 6.18 -8.26
CA GLN A 154 4.93 6.78 -9.53
C GLN A 154 5.18 5.72 -10.61
N GLU A 155 5.89 4.64 -10.29
CA GLU A 155 6.14 3.53 -11.22
C GLU A 155 4.84 2.89 -11.70
N ASN A 156 3.89 2.68 -10.79
CA ASN A 156 2.60 2.09 -11.12
C ASN A 156 1.74 3.02 -11.98
N MET A 157 1.83 4.34 -11.78
CA MET A 157 1.14 5.28 -12.65
C MET A 157 1.82 5.43 -14.01
N ALA A 158 3.15 5.34 -14.09
CA ALA A 158 3.91 5.36 -15.34
C ALA A 158 3.58 4.17 -16.26
N LYS A 159 3.00 3.10 -15.72
CA LYS A 159 2.46 1.96 -16.48
C LYS A 159 1.04 2.21 -17.02
N LYS A 160 0.29 3.18 -16.47
CA LYS A 160 -1.09 3.48 -16.88
C LYS A 160 -1.08 4.55 -17.97
N ARG A 161 -1.88 4.34 -19.02
CA ARG A 161 -2.03 5.33 -20.10
C ARG A 161 -2.64 6.63 -19.57
N CYS A 162 -2.05 7.76 -19.94
CA CYS A 162 -2.57 9.07 -19.57
C CYS A 162 -3.92 9.34 -20.22
N LYS A 163 -4.91 9.73 -19.42
CA LYS A 163 -6.26 10.08 -19.89
C LYS A 163 -6.28 11.32 -20.78
N TYR A 164 -5.37 12.28 -20.55
CA TYR A 164 -5.36 13.56 -21.25
C TYR A 164 -4.51 13.55 -22.53
N PHE A 165 -3.63 12.56 -22.67
CA PHE A 165 -2.73 12.48 -23.81
C PHE A 165 -3.46 11.93 -25.04
N LYS A 166 -3.41 12.68 -26.14
CA LYS A 166 -3.87 12.26 -27.46
C LYS A 166 -2.65 11.84 -28.29
N PRO A 167 -2.66 10.64 -28.90
CA PRO A 167 -1.61 10.21 -29.80
C PRO A 167 -1.29 11.26 -30.86
N ASN A 168 -0.01 11.48 -31.13
CA ASN A 168 0.50 12.45 -32.12
C ASN A 168 0.23 13.93 -31.79
N ASN A 169 -0.21 14.26 -30.57
CA ASN A 169 -0.31 15.62 -30.07
C ASN A 169 0.41 15.77 -28.72
N PRO A 170 1.70 16.17 -28.70
CA PRO A 170 2.47 16.29 -27.46
C PRO A 170 1.95 17.37 -26.50
N ASP A 171 1.22 18.37 -27.01
CA ASP A 171 0.62 19.46 -26.22
C ASP A 171 -0.75 19.08 -25.61
N SER A 172 -1.29 17.90 -25.94
CA SER A 172 -2.61 17.47 -25.47
C SER A 172 -2.71 17.26 -23.96
N CYS A 173 -1.62 16.84 -23.32
CA CYS A 173 -1.54 16.71 -21.89
C CYS A 173 -1.03 18.01 -21.27
N LYS A 174 -1.89 18.72 -20.54
CA LYS A 174 -1.52 19.97 -19.82
C LYS A 174 -0.35 19.83 -18.83
N PHE A 175 -0.06 18.60 -18.41
CA PHE A 175 1.03 18.28 -17.50
C PHE A 175 2.36 18.00 -18.22
N GLY A 176 2.35 17.85 -19.54
CA GLY A 176 3.54 17.68 -20.35
C GLY A 176 4.51 16.62 -19.80
N ASN A 177 5.79 16.98 -19.71
CA ASN A 177 6.85 16.16 -19.13
C ASN A 177 6.74 15.92 -17.60
N LYS A 178 5.86 16.64 -16.90
CA LYS A 178 5.57 16.42 -15.47
C LYS A 178 4.40 15.45 -15.27
N CYS A 179 3.81 14.91 -16.35
CA CYS A 179 2.78 13.89 -16.21
C CYS A 179 3.40 12.58 -15.73
N PHE A 180 2.87 12.05 -14.64
CA PHE A 180 3.30 10.77 -14.07
C PHE A 180 2.64 9.54 -14.73
N TYR A 181 1.80 9.74 -15.76
CA TYR A 181 1.17 8.68 -16.54
C TYR A 181 1.90 8.44 -17.86
N ARG A 182 1.75 7.24 -18.43
CA ARG A 182 2.36 6.89 -19.72
C ARG A 182 1.76 7.71 -20.87
N HIS A 183 2.61 8.44 -21.56
CA HIS A 183 2.29 9.03 -22.86
C HIS A 183 2.78 8.10 -23.97
N GLU A 184 1.85 7.59 -24.78
CA GLU A 184 2.12 6.59 -25.81
C GLU A 184 1.47 7.03 -27.13
N ASN A 185 2.26 7.10 -28.19
CA ASN A 185 1.80 7.43 -29.54
C ASN A 185 1.03 6.28 -30.17
N ALA A 186 0.43 6.52 -31.34
CA ALA A 186 -0.33 5.51 -32.06
C ALA A 186 0.54 4.29 -32.42
N ASP A 187 1.83 4.54 -32.67
CA ASP A 187 2.83 3.52 -33.01
C ASP A 187 3.40 2.78 -31.78
N GLY A 188 2.87 3.02 -30.58
CA GLY A 188 3.34 2.40 -29.34
C GLY A 188 4.61 3.01 -28.75
N THR A 189 5.19 4.03 -29.39
CA THR A 189 6.37 4.74 -28.88
C THR A 189 6.02 5.69 -27.73
N ILE A 190 6.93 5.84 -26.77
CA ILE A 190 6.74 6.80 -25.67
C ILE A 190 6.92 8.22 -26.20
N ALA A 191 5.91 9.06 -25.99
CA ALA A 191 5.92 10.42 -26.50
C ALA A 191 6.79 11.33 -25.63
N LYS A 192 7.63 12.14 -26.30
CA LYS A 192 8.37 13.22 -25.65
C LYS A 192 7.49 14.47 -25.57
N CYS A 193 7.20 14.92 -24.35
CA CYS A 193 6.43 16.14 -24.10
C CYS A 193 7.35 17.26 -23.61
N ASP A 194 6.94 18.50 -23.86
CA ASP A 194 7.58 19.70 -23.31
C ASP A 194 7.06 20.03 -21.91
N SER A 195 7.59 21.08 -21.29
CA SER A 195 7.15 21.48 -19.94
C SER A 195 5.72 22.03 -19.93
N PRO A 196 4.96 21.90 -18.82
CA PRO A 196 3.63 22.52 -18.68
C PRO A 196 3.62 24.01 -19.04
N THR A 197 4.69 24.73 -18.70
CA THR A 197 4.83 26.16 -18.97
C THR A 197 4.93 26.45 -20.47
N GLU A 198 5.71 25.66 -21.21
CA GLU A 198 5.83 25.80 -22.67
C GLU A 198 4.53 25.44 -23.37
N ILE A 199 3.85 24.37 -22.94
CA ILE A 199 2.55 23.96 -23.45
C ILE A 199 1.53 25.09 -23.21
N SER A 200 1.45 25.62 -21.99
CA SER A 200 0.54 26.73 -21.66
C SER A 200 0.81 27.98 -22.51
N ARG A 201 2.10 28.32 -22.72
CA ARG A 201 2.50 29.46 -23.57
C ARG A 201 2.05 29.26 -25.01
N ARG A 202 2.16 28.06 -25.57
CA ARG A 202 1.67 27.75 -26.94
C ARG A 202 0.15 27.87 -27.03
N TYR A 203 -0.59 27.46 -26.01
CA TYR A 203 -2.04 27.64 -25.95
C TYR A 203 -2.44 29.11 -25.89
N GLN A 204 -1.75 29.92 -25.08
CA GLN A 204 -2.01 31.36 -24.96
C GLN A 204 -1.65 32.15 -26.22
N ASN A 205 -0.59 31.76 -26.92
CA ASN A 205 -0.11 32.42 -28.13
C ASN A 205 -0.71 31.85 -29.43
N ARG A 206 -1.69 30.95 -29.34
CA ARG A 206 -2.31 30.32 -30.51
C ARG A 206 -3.22 31.35 -31.19
N PRO A 207 -2.93 31.79 -32.43
CA PRO A 207 -3.74 32.79 -33.10
C PRO A 207 -5.12 32.20 -33.41
N GLY A 208 -6.18 32.85 -32.91
CA GLY A 208 -7.58 32.48 -33.15
C GLY A 208 -8.43 32.41 -31.88
N TRP A 209 -8.84 33.57 -31.36
CA TRP A 209 -10.15 34.14 -31.72
C TRP A 209 -9.92 35.53 -32.30
#